data_AF-A0A969MGN3-F1
#
_entry.id   AF-A0A969MGN3-F1
#
_cell.length_a   1.000
_cell.length_b   1.000
_cell.length_c   1.000
_cell.angle_alpha   90.00
_cell.angle_beta   90.00
_cell.angle_gamma   90.00
#
_symmetry.space_group_name_H-M   'P 1'
#
loop_
_entity.id
_entity.type
_entity.pdbx_description
1 polymer ?
#
loop_
_entity_poly.entity_id
_entity_poly.type
_entity_poly.pdbx_seq_one_letter_code
_entity_poly.pdbx_strand_id
1 'polypeptide(L)'
;MSDINISESTIRRNANAKSFQRGEHYYRIGAVLSIIQRGDEITGEVEGSSEEQTYRVTIGYDNAQLTAICTCPYNYDGWIVVNQNIIVMQLNG
;
A
#
# COMPACT_ATOMS: atom_id res chain seq x y z
N MET A 1 -1.63 -8.59 20.48
CA MET A 1 -2.06 -7.85 19.27
C MET A 1 -0.77 -7.45 18.58
N SER A 2 -0.43 -8.09 17.47
CA SER A 2 0.76 -7.72 16.69
C SER A 2 0.43 -6.47 15.89
N ASP A 3 0.81 -5.31 16.43
CA ASP A 3 0.92 -4.09 15.65
C ASP A 3 2.11 -4.27 14.70
N ILE A 4 1.82 -4.56 13.43
CA ILE A 4 2.84 -4.58 12.39
C ILE A 4 3.40 -3.17 12.29
N ASN A 5 4.63 -2.97 12.75
CA ASN A 5 5.27 -1.67 12.71
C ASN A 5 6.10 -1.54 11.43
N ILE A 6 5.44 -1.20 10.32
CA ILE A 6 6.15 -0.91 9.05
C ILE A 6 6.62 0.54 9.10
N SER A 7 7.93 0.73 9.27
CA SER A 7 8.54 2.06 9.23
C SER A 7 8.54 2.68 7.82
N GLU A 8 8.45 4.01 7.72
CA GLU A 8 8.64 4.76 6.47
C GLU A 8 9.97 4.39 5.77
N SER A 9 11.02 4.10 6.53
CA SER A 9 12.31 3.67 5.98
C SER A 9 12.19 2.38 5.17
N THR A 10 11.33 1.45 5.59
CA THR A 10 11.08 0.19 4.89
C THR A 10 10.30 0.45 3.60
N ILE A 11 9.35 1.38 3.62
CA ILE A 11 8.63 1.85 2.43
C ILE A 11 9.62 2.46 1.42
N ARG A 12 10.46 3.42 1.85
CA ARG A 12 11.45 4.08 0.99
C ARG A 12 12.50 3.12 0.41
N ARG A 13 12.83 2.04 1.10
CA ARG A 13 13.72 0.99 0.57
C ARG A 13 13.07 0.14 -0.52
N ASN A 14 11.76 -0.08 -0.44
CA ASN A 14 11.01 -0.92 -1.39
C ASN A 14 10.36 -0.11 -2.52
N ALA A 15 10.24 1.21 -2.37
CA ALA A 15 9.67 2.12 -3.35
C ALA A 15 10.71 3.01 -4.01
N ASN A 16 10.65 3.13 -5.34
CA ASN A 16 11.36 4.18 -6.04
C ASN A 16 10.72 5.56 -5.74
N ALA A 17 11.47 6.64 -5.97
CA ALA A 17 11.04 8.00 -5.63
C ALA A 17 9.70 8.40 -6.28
N LYS A 18 9.43 7.94 -7.52
CA LYS A 18 8.17 8.24 -8.22
C LYS A 18 6.98 7.52 -7.57
N SER A 19 7.13 6.24 -7.23
CA SER A 19 6.09 5.48 -6.54
C SER A 19 5.82 6.02 -5.13
N PHE A 20 6.84 6.50 -4.43
CA PHE A 20 6.68 7.12 -3.12
C PHE A 20 5.87 8.43 -3.22
N GLN A 21 6.24 9.34 -4.13
CA GLN A 21 5.51 10.59 -4.34
C GLN A 21 4.06 10.36 -4.76
N ARG A 22 3.80 9.36 -5.61
CA ARG A 22 2.43 9.00 -6.00
C ARG A 22 1.66 8.45 -4.80
N GLY A 23 2.25 7.54 -4.01
CA GLY A 23 1.61 6.99 -2.81
C GLY A 23 1.19 8.09 -1.83
N GLU A 24 2.08 9.04 -1.58
CA GLU A 24 1.80 10.24 -0.79
C GLU A 24 0.67 11.12 -1.37
N HIS A 25 0.58 11.23 -2.70
CA HIS A 25 -0.50 11.98 -3.34
C HIS A 25 -1.84 11.28 -3.13
N TYR A 26 -1.90 9.97 -3.39
CA TYR A 26 -3.11 9.18 -3.18
C TYR A 26 -3.54 9.17 -1.71
N TYR A 27 -2.58 9.15 -0.79
CA TYR A 27 -2.82 9.27 0.65
C TYR A 27 -3.53 10.59 0.97
N ARG A 28 -2.99 11.70 0.45
CA ARG A 28 -3.52 13.06 0.67
C ARG A 28 -4.92 13.27 0.09
N ILE A 29 -5.25 12.63 -1.02
CA ILE A 29 -6.59 12.73 -1.63
C ILE A 29 -7.59 11.74 -1.02
N GLY A 30 -7.18 10.90 -0.07
CA GLY A 30 -8.08 9.95 0.59
C GLY A 30 -8.48 8.76 -0.27
N ALA A 31 -7.64 8.34 -1.21
CA ALA A 31 -7.95 7.22 -2.12
C ALA A 31 -7.99 5.85 -1.43
N VAL A 32 -7.61 5.74 -0.15
CA VAL A 32 -7.77 4.50 0.61
C VAL A 32 -9.20 4.42 1.16
N LEU A 33 -9.98 3.48 0.65
CA LEU A 33 -11.36 3.25 1.07
C LEU A 33 -11.41 2.53 2.42
N SER A 34 -10.58 1.50 2.59
CA SER A 34 -10.55 0.71 3.81
C SER A 34 -9.19 0.04 4.03
N ILE A 35 -8.83 -0.20 5.30
CA ILE A 35 -7.66 -1.00 5.70
C ILE A 35 -8.08 -2.00 6.76
N ILE A 36 -7.66 -3.25 6.57
CA ILE A 36 -7.89 -4.36 7.47
C ILE A 36 -6.54 -5.00 7.75
N GLN A 37 -6.10 -4.95 9.01
CA GLN A 37 -4.91 -5.66 9.47
C GLN A 37 -5.30 -6.96 10.19
N ARG A 38 -4.67 -8.07 9.81
CA ARG A 38 -4.86 -9.40 10.41
C ARG A 38 -3.50 -10.06 10.64
N GLY A 39 -3.04 -10.07 11.89
CA GLY A 39 -1.76 -10.67 12.24
C GLY A 39 -0.62 -9.92 11.56
N ASP A 40 0.08 -10.62 10.65
CA ASP A 40 1.22 -10.11 9.88
C ASP A 40 0.84 -9.74 8.42
N GLU A 41 -0.45 -9.70 8.12
CA GLU A 41 -1.00 -9.33 6.82
C GLU A 41 -1.88 -8.07 6.93
N ILE A 42 -1.70 -7.13 6.01
CA ILE A 42 -2.51 -5.92 5.87
C ILE A 42 -3.17 -5.97 4.51
N THR A 43 -4.50 -5.91 4.48
CA THR A 43 -5.26 -5.73 3.24
C THR A 43 -5.85 -4.34 3.20
N GLY A 44 -5.60 -3.59 2.13
CA GLY A 44 -6.23 -2.30 1.89
C GLY A 44 -6.99 -2.28 0.57
N GLU A 45 -8.09 -1.54 0.56
CA GLU A 45 -8.86 -1.23 -0.64
C GLU A 45 -8.55 0.20 -1.05
N VAL A 46 -8.07 0.35 -2.28
CA VAL A 46 -7.64 1.63 -2.84
C VAL A 46 -8.50 1.93 -4.06
N GLU A 47 -9.04 3.15 -4.12
CA GLU A 47 -9.73 3.67 -5.28
C GLU A 47 -8.75 3.82 -6.44
N GLY A 48 -9.11 3.22 -7.57
CA GLY A 48 -8.32 3.24 -8.78
C GLY A 48 -8.47 4.53 -9.57
N SER A 49 -7.79 4.60 -10.70
CA SER A 49 -7.84 5.75 -11.62
C SER A 49 -9.21 5.99 -12.25
N SER A 50 -10.19 5.11 -12.02
CA SER A 50 -11.56 5.24 -12.50
C SER A 50 -12.48 4.93 -11.32
N GLU A 51 -13.56 5.72 -11.16
CA GLU A 51 -14.49 5.65 -10.02
C GLU A 51 -15.12 4.25 -9.82
N GLU A 52 -15.13 3.41 -10.86
CA GLU A 52 -15.67 2.05 -10.82
C GLU A 52 -14.62 0.96 -10.51
N GLN A 53 -13.34 1.33 -10.38
CA GLN A 53 -12.25 0.37 -10.18
C GLN A 53 -11.65 0.50 -8.79
N THR A 54 -12.12 -0.32 -7.85
CA THR A 54 -11.42 -0.53 -6.58
C THR A 54 -10.36 -1.62 -6.73
N TYR A 55 -9.14 -1.35 -6.24
CA TYR A 55 -8.07 -2.33 -6.17
C TYR A 55 -7.90 -2.84 -4.75
N ARG A 56 -7.82 -4.17 -4.60
CA ARG A 56 -7.43 -4.78 -3.33
C ARG A 56 -5.94 -5.03 -3.35
N VAL A 57 -5.26 -4.52 -2.33
CA VAL A 57 -3.82 -4.70 -2.12
C VAL A 57 -3.61 -5.38 -0.80
N THR A 58 -2.93 -6.53 -0.83
CA THR A 58 -2.57 -7.31 0.34
C THR A 58 -1.06 -7.21 0.52
N ILE A 59 -0.63 -6.78 1.70
CA ILE A 59 0.74 -6.57 2.11
C ILE A 59 1.03 -7.60 3.20
N GLY A 60 1.90 -8.55 2.91
CA GLY A 60 2.44 -9.47 3.91
C GLY A 60 3.74 -8.92 4.48
N TYR A 61 3.91 -8.99 5.79
CA TYR A 61 5.17 -8.68 6.45
C TYR A 61 5.71 -9.95 7.13
N ASP A 62 6.64 -10.62 6.49
CA ASP A 62 7.27 -11.84 7.02
C ASP A 62 8.79 -11.69 7.04
N ASN A 63 9.43 -12.09 8.14
CA ASN A 63 10.90 -12.09 8.27
C ASN A 63 11.59 -10.77 7.82
N ALA A 64 10.99 -9.62 8.14
CA ALA A 64 11.45 -8.28 7.72
C ALA A 64 11.42 -8.01 6.19
N GLN A 65 10.79 -8.87 5.41
CA GLN A 65 10.45 -8.65 4.01
C GLN A 65 8.99 -8.25 3.86
N LEU A 66 8.78 -7.20 3.07
CA LEU A 66 7.46 -6.80 2.61
C LEU A 66 7.16 -7.52 1.31
N THR A 67 6.05 -8.26 1.30
CA THR A 67 5.45 -8.79 0.08
C THR A 67 4.17 -8.00 -0.19
N ALA A 68 3.90 -7.69 -1.45
CA ALA A 68 2.69 -6.99 -1.85
C ALA A 68 2.06 -7.66 -3.06
N ILE A 69 0.76 -7.92 -2.97
CA ILE A 69 -0.06 -8.52 -4.02
C ILE A 69 -1.18 -7.51 -4.32
N CYS A 70 -1.32 -7.10 -5.58
CA CYS A 70 -2.48 -6.33 -6.03
C CYS A 70 -3.34 -7.16 -6.99
N THR A 71 -4.65 -7.01 -6.89
CA THR A 71 -5.62 -7.48 -7.91
C THR A 71 -5.65 -6.62 -9.18
N CYS A 72 -4.70 -5.70 -9.33
CA CYS A 72 -4.60 -4.74 -10.43
C CYS A 72 -4.38 -5.48 -11.76
N PRO A 73 -5.24 -5.31 -12.78
CA PRO A 73 -5.11 -5.99 -14.07
C PRO A 73 -3.92 -5.51 -14.91
N TYR A 74 -3.37 -4.33 -14.59
CA TYR A 74 -2.19 -3.78 -15.25
C TYR A 74 -1.14 -3.37 -14.22
N ASN A 75 0.02 -4.03 -14.27
CA ASN A 75 1.17 -3.68 -13.46
C ASN A 75 1.95 -2.53 -14.14
N TYR A 76 1.33 -1.36 -14.25
CA TYR A 76 2.01 -0.17 -14.76
C TYR A 76 3.14 0.20 -13.78
N ASP A 77 4.38 0.06 -14.25
CA ASP A 77 5.66 0.55 -13.71
C ASP A 77 5.59 1.19 -12.30
N GLY A 78 5.36 0.35 -11.28
CA GLY A 78 5.38 0.76 -9.87
C GLY A 78 4.04 1.05 -9.19
N TRP A 79 2.89 0.80 -9.81
CA TRP A 79 1.55 0.98 -9.21
C TRP A 79 1.30 0.07 -7.99
N ILE A 80 1.77 -1.18 -8.04
CA ILE A 80 1.72 -2.09 -6.88
C ILE A 80 2.44 -1.48 -5.68
N VAL A 81 3.55 -0.80 -5.94
CA VAL A 81 4.40 -0.18 -4.93
C VAL A 81 3.77 1.11 -4.41
N VAL A 82 3.07 1.87 -5.26
CA VAL A 82 2.26 3.04 -4.87
C VAL A 82 1.19 2.64 -3.85
N ASN A 83 0.43 1.58 -4.15
CA ASN A 83 -0.66 1.12 -3.30
C ASN A 83 -0.17 0.47 -1.99
N GLN A 84 1.03 -0.10 -2.01
CA GLN A 84 1.68 -0.54 -0.77
C GLN A 84 2.01 0.66 0.13
N ASN A 85 2.61 1.71 -0.44
CA ASN A 85 3.06 2.88 0.32
C ASN A 85 1.90 3.62 0.99
N ILE A 86 0.82 3.85 0.25
CA ILE A 86 -0.37 4.58 0.73
C ILE A 86 -1.04 3.88 1.92
N ILE A 87 -1.17 2.55 1.87
CA ILE A 87 -1.77 1.76 2.96
C ILE A 87 -0.90 1.87 4.21
N VAL A 88 0.43 1.76 4.06
CA VAL A 88 1.33 1.88 5.20
C VAL A 88 1.35 3.30 5.76
N MET A 89 1.30 4.33 4.92
CA MET A 89 1.19 5.72 5.37
C MET A 89 -0.08 5.96 6.19
N GLN A 90 -1.20 5.34 5.80
CA GLN A 90 -2.48 5.41 6.53
C GLN A 90 -2.51 4.61 7.83
N LEU A 91 -1.61 3.64 8.01
CA LEU A 91 -1.43 2.95 9.29
C LEU A 91 -0.52 3.72 10.27
N ASN A 92 0.31 4.63 9.78
CA ASN A 92 1.27 5.39 10.60
C ASN A 92 0.85 6.85 10.87
N GLY A 93 -0.21 7.36 10.22
CA GLY A 93 -0.77 8.69 10.43
C GLY A 93 -1.90 8.68 11.44
#